data_AF-A0A384JL02-F1
#
_entry.id   AF-A0A384JL02-F1
#
_cell.length_a   1.000
_cell.length_b   1.000
_cell.length_c   1.000
_cell.angle_alpha   90.00
_cell.angle_beta   90.00
_cell.angle_gamma   90.00
#
_symmetry.space_group_name_H-M   'P 1'
#
loop_
_entity.id
_entity.type
_entity.pdbx_description
1 polymer ?
#
loop_
_entity_poly.entity_id
_entity_poly.type
_entity_poly.pdbx_seq_one_letter_code
_entity_poly.pdbx_strand_id
1 'polypeptide(L)'
;MKPTSPSVLLVAGLAGIATAGPIAYGICQSGCAAVVMACYSAGGATWGATLGATAPATIVACNTAFGTCSATCAGFLVAPIP
;
A
#
# COMPACT_ATOMS: atom_id res chain seq x y z
N MET A 1 -28.93 4.52 -11.61
CA MET A 1 -27.50 4.87 -11.50
C MET A 1 -26.71 3.57 -11.64
N LYS A 2 -26.00 3.38 -12.76
CA LYS A 2 -25.31 2.14 -13.10
C LYS A 2 -23.83 2.29 -12.72
N PRO A 3 -23.29 1.50 -11.79
CA PRO A 3 -21.88 1.60 -11.44
C PRO A 3 -21.09 0.81 -12.48
N THR A 4 -20.52 1.50 -13.47
CA THR A 4 -19.58 0.93 -14.45
C THR A 4 -18.21 1.57 -14.29
N SER A 5 -17.62 1.46 -13.09
CA SER A 5 -16.21 1.77 -12.90
C SER A 5 -15.43 0.44 -12.84
N PRO A 6 -14.47 0.19 -13.76
CA PRO A 6 -13.70 -1.05 -13.80
C PRO A 6 -12.89 -1.27 -12.51
N SER A 7 -12.63 -0.20 -11.75
CA SER A 7 -11.99 -0.24 -10.44
C SER A 7 -12.80 -1.02 -9.39
N VAL A 8 -14.14 -1.02 -9.49
CA VAL A 8 -15.01 -1.70 -8.51
C VAL A 8 -15.06 -3.21 -8.76
N LEU A 9 -15.00 -3.64 -10.02
CA LEU A 9 -14.94 -5.08 -10.37
C LEU A 9 -13.57 -5.70 -10.05
N LEU A 10 -12.48 -4.94 -10.15
CA LEU A 10 -11.14 -5.42 -9.80
C LEU A 10 -11.03 -5.73 -8.31
N VAL A 11 -11.60 -4.87 -7.45
CA VAL A 11 -11.59 -5.02 -5.98
C VAL A 11 -12.41 -6.24 -5.52
N ALA A 12 -13.49 -6.59 -6.23
CA ALA A 12 -14.34 -7.72 -5.88
C ALA A 12 -13.74 -9.10 -6.23
N GLY A 13 -12.84 -9.18 -7.22
CA GLY A 13 -12.24 -10.44 -7.68
C GLY A 13 -11.12 -10.99 -6.80
N LEU A 14 -10.56 -10.18 -5.88
CA LEU A 14 -9.43 -10.55 -5.03
C LEU A 14 -9.86 -11.17 -3.68
N ALA A 15 -11.15 -11.27 -3.39
CA ALA A 15 -11.68 -11.75 -2.11
C ALA A 15 -11.52 -13.26 -1.85
N GLY A 16 -10.90 -14.01 -2.76
CA GLY A 16 -10.94 -15.48 -2.78
C GLY A 16 -9.70 -16.25 -2.34
N ILE A 17 -8.59 -15.59 -1.95
CA ILE A 17 -7.39 -16.30 -1.48
C ILE A 17 -6.98 -15.72 -0.14
N ALA A 18 -7.24 -16.46 0.95
CA ALA A 18 -6.62 -16.19 2.23
C ALA A 18 -5.13 -16.55 2.12
N THR A 19 -4.34 -15.67 1.49
CA THR A 19 -2.90 -15.76 1.48
C THR A 19 -2.43 -15.30 2.86
N ALA A 20 -2.28 -16.22 3.80
CA ALA A 20 -1.54 -16.00 5.03
C ALA A 20 -0.08 -16.45 4.82
N GLY A 21 0.84 -15.85 5.55
CA GLY A 21 2.27 -16.18 5.56
C GLY A 21 3.19 -15.17 4.85
N PRO A 22 4.50 -15.46 4.80
CA PRO A 22 5.53 -14.53 4.34
C PRO A 22 5.36 -14.02 2.91
N ILE A 23 4.81 -14.85 2.01
CA ILE A 23 4.57 -14.46 0.62
C ILE A 23 3.50 -13.36 0.56
N ALA A 24 2.41 -13.52 1.31
CA ALA A 24 1.33 -12.55 1.35
C ALA A 24 1.78 -11.22 2.00
N TYR A 25 2.56 -11.32 3.08
CA TYR A 25 3.22 -10.17 3.68
C TYR A 25 4.09 -9.42 2.65
N GLY A 26 4.90 -10.15 1.89
CA GLY A 26 5.73 -9.60 0.84
C GLY A 26 4.93 -8.88 -0.25
N ILE A 27 3.87 -9.51 -0.76
CA ILE A 27 2.98 -8.93 -1.78
C ILE A 27 2.32 -7.64 -1.25
N CYS A 28 1.80 -7.66 -0.02
CA CYS A 28 1.18 -6.51 0.62
C CYS A 28 2.19 -5.34 0.75
N GLN A 29 3.39 -5.62 1.25
CA GLN A 29 4.47 -4.65 1.37
C GLN A 29 4.86 -4.06 0.00
N SER A 30 4.97 -4.89 -1.04
CA SER A 30 5.25 -4.43 -2.41
C SER A 30 4.15 -3.51 -2.93
N GLY A 31 2.88 -3.82 -2.65
CA GLY A 31 1.75 -2.95 -2.99
C GLY A 31 1.83 -1.59 -2.31
N CYS A 32 2.07 -1.56 -1.00
CA CYS A 32 2.26 -0.31 -0.24
C CYS A 32 3.43 0.52 -0.81
N ALA A 33 4.54 -0.14 -1.16
CA ALA A 33 5.71 0.51 -1.76
C ALA A 33 5.38 1.13 -3.14
N ALA A 34 4.60 0.43 -3.98
CA ALA A 34 4.17 0.97 -5.27
C ALA A 34 3.28 2.21 -5.11
N VAL A 35 2.37 2.23 -4.13
CA VAL A 35 1.49 3.36 -3.87
C VAL A 35 2.27 4.59 -3.37
N VAL A 36 3.20 4.40 -2.43
CA VAL A 36 4.01 5.54 -1.92
C VAL A 36 4.91 6.12 -3.00
N MET A 37 5.47 5.29 -3.89
CA MET A 37 6.22 5.73 -5.06
C MET A 37 5.38 6.63 -5.98
N ALA A 38 4.12 6.23 -6.25
CA ALA A 38 3.20 7.04 -7.04
C ALA A 38 2.83 8.36 -6.33
N CYS A 39 2.60 8.32 -5.01
CA CYS A 39 2.30 9.50 -4.20
C CYS A 39 3.45 10.51 -4.19
N TYR A 40 4.69 10.02 -4.03
CA TYR A 40 5.91 10.82 -4.11
C TYR A 40 6.09 11.45 -5.49
N SER A 41 5.84 10.67 -6.54
CA SER A 41 5.91 11.16 -7.93
C SER A 41 4.90 12.28 -8.17
N ALA A 42 3.67 12.15 -7.67
CA ALA A 42 2.67 13.21 -7.71
C ALA A 42 3.06 14.45 -6.88
N GLY A 43 3.80 14.25 -5.78
CA GLY A 43 4.37 15.30 -4.96
C GLY A 43 5.68 15.90 -5.48
N GLY A 44 6.17 15.45 -6.65
CA GLY A 44 7.41 15.95 -7.25
C GLY A 44 8.69 15.56 -6.52
N ALA A 45 8.68 14.45 -5.76
CA ALA A 45 9.83 13.97 -5.00
C ALA A 45 10.18 12.52 -5.34
N THR A 46 11.43 12.14 -5.08
CA THR A 46 11.88 10.74 -5.20
C THR A 46 11.78 10.05 -3.84
N TRP A 47 11.07 8.92 -3.79
CA TRP A 47 10.93 8.13 -2.58
C TRP A 47 12.29 7.65 -2.06
N GLY A 48 12.48 7.71 -0.74
CA GLY A 48 13.76 7.40 -0.09
C GLY A 48 14.84 8.49 -0.20
N ALA A 49 14.72 9.45 -1.13
CA ALA A 49 15.64 10.59 -1.23
C ALA A 49 15.19 11.80 -0.38
N THR A 50 13.88 11.92 -0.12
CA THR A 50 13.30 12.99 0.71
C THR A 50 12.76 12.41 2.01
N LEU A 51 13.47 12.66 3.12
CA LEU A 51 13.11 12.23 4.47
C LEU A 51 13.39 13.34 5.50
N GLY A 52 12.61 13.37 6.58
CA GLY A 52 12.85 14.23 7.74
C GLY A 52 11.88 15.41 7.85
N ALA A 53 12.09 16.26 8.87
CA ALA A 53 11.21 17.37 9.22
C ALA A 53 11.10 18.47 8.15
N THR A 54 12.01 18.48 7.17
CA THR A 54 12.00 19.42 6.05
C THR A 54 11.24 18.91 4.82
N ALA A 55 10.69 17.69 4.87
CA ALA A 55 9.90 17.15 3.78
C ALA A 55 8.59 17.96 3.60
N PRO A 56 8.15 18.22 2.35
CA PRO A 56 6.87 18.86 2.09
C PRO A 56 5.71 18.11 2.75
N ALA A 57 4.66 18.83 3.16
CA ALA A 57 3.50 18.23 3.84
C ALA A 57 2.89 17.05 3.08
N THR A 58 2.80 17.14 1.75
CA THR A 58 2.37 16.03 0.87
C THR A 58 3.23 14.79 1.05
N ILE A 59 4.55 14.95 1.13
CA ILE A 59 5.51 13.84 1.27
C ILE A 59 5.41 13.21 2.67
N VAL A 60 5.23 14.03 3.70
CA VAL A 60 4.93 13.53 5.05
C VAL A 60 3.64 12.70 5.03
N ALA A 61 2.58 13.19 4.40
CA ALA A 61 1.32 12.44 4.27
C ALA A 61 1.51 11.11 3.50
N CYS A 62 2.25 11.11 2.39
CA CYS A 62 2.58 9.88 1.64
C CYS A 62 3.28 8.84 2.54
N ASN A 63 4.26 9.25 3.34
CA ASN A 63 4.95 8.35 4.28
C ASN A 63 4.05 7.85 5.40
N THR A 64 3.18 8.71 5.92
CA THR A 64 2.26 8.35 7.00
C THR A 64 1.26 7.29 6.51
N ALA A 65 0.75 7.45 5.29
CA ALA A 65 -0.09 6.46 4.62
C ALA A 65 0.66 5.15 4.35
N PHE A 66 1.92 5.23 3.88
CA PHE A 66 2.78 4.06 3.68
C PHE A 66 2.98 3.26 4.97
N GLY A 67 3.36 3.94 6.07
CA GLY A 67 3.55 3.28 7.36
C GLY A 67 2.29 2.58 7.86
N THR A 68 1.12 3.20 7.69
CA THR A 68 -0.16 2.59 8.05
C THR A 68 -0.46 1.36 7.18
N CYS A 69 -0.26 1.46 5.87
CA CYS A 69 -0.41 0.35 4.92
C CYS A 69 0.49 -0.84 5.31
N SER A 70 1.78 -0.58 5.50
CA SER A 70 2.76 -1.59 5.93
C SER A 70 2.44 -2.22 7.28
N ALA A 71 1.94 -1.44 8.25
CA ALA A 71 1.53 -1.97 9.55
C ALA A 71 0.37 -2.97 9.42
N THR A 72 -0.59 -2.73 8.52
CA THR A 72 -1.69 -3.68 8.27
C THR A 72 -1.18 -4.97 7.63
N CYS A 73 -0.12 -4.90 6.82
CA CYS A 73 0.49 -6.08 6.21
C CYS A 73 1.04 -7.06 7.25
N ALA A 74 1.45 -6.60 8.43
CA ALA A 74 1.99 -7.47 9.49
C ALA A 74 1.02 -8.60 9.88
N GLY A 75 -0.29 -8.38 9.74
CA GLY A 75 -1.31 -9.41 9.96
C GLY A 75 -1.12 -10.64 9.07
N PHE A 76 -0.63 -10.47 7.83
CA PHE A 76 -0.35 -11.58 6.94
C PHE A 76 0.84 -12.42 7.39
N LEU A 77 1.81 -11.85 8.13
CA LEU A 77 2.98 -12.61 8.57
C LEU A 77 2.65 -13.58 9.71
N VAL A 78 1.74 -13.19 10.61
CA VAL A 78 1.38 -13.95 11.82
C VAL A 78 0.04 -14.68 11.71
N ALA A 79 -0.73 -14.45 10.64
CA ALA A 79 -1.96 -15.19 10.40
C ALA A 79 -1.67 -16.69 10.24
N PRO A 80 -2.49 -17.57 10.83
CA PRO A 80 -2.38 -19.00 10.63
C PRO A 80 -2.46 -19.35 9.14
N ILE A 81 -1.49 -20.13 8.67
CA ILE A 81 -1.58 -20.81 7.38
C ILE A 81 -2.45 -22.06 7.55
N PRO A 82 -3.44 -22.31 6.67
CA PRO A 82 -4.20 -23.56 6.68
C PRO A 82 -3.32 -24.77 6.37
#